data_AF-N1WCB0-F1
#
_entry.id   AF-N1WCB0-F1
#
_cell.length_a   1.000
_cell.length_b   1.000
_cell.length_c   1.000
_cell.angle_alpha   90.00
_cell.angle_beta   90.00
_cell.angle_gamma   90.00
#
_symmetry.space_group_name_H-M   'P 1'
#
loop_
_entity.id
_entity.type
_entity.pdbx_description
1 polymer ?
#
loop_
_entity_poly.entity_id
_entity_poly.type
_entity_poly.pdbx_seq_one_letter_code
_entity_poly.pdbx_strand_id
1 'polypeptide(L)'
;MKQKFYVIGMVLFLSLGVFAETPILDYKTKTNANEKERTYLLDLLRANLANEFKQEFIFVVEHFKVSGDYAWFRGTAKRKDGKEISLSEEIPYDCCHLEALFKKTNGKWQISESGAFSTDVWWDGIQARYPKASKDIFQ
;
A
#
# COMPACT_ATOMS: atom_id res chain seq x y z
N MET A 1 9.06 9.23 69.95
CA MET A 1 8.02 8.26 69.54
C MET A 1 6.74 9.05 69.29
N LYS A 2 6.09 9.09 68.13
CA LYS A 2 6.12 8.26 66.92
C LYS A 2 5.94 9.14 65.68
N GLN A 3 6.44 8.63 64.57
CA GLN A 3 6.67 9.30 63.30
C GLN A 3 5.38 9.71 62.58
N LYS A 4 5.58 10.75 61.77
CA LYS A 4 4.73 11.41 60.79
C LYS A 4 3.82 10.43 60.04
N PHE A 5 2.55 10.80 59.92
CA PHE A 5 1.57 10.15 59.05
C PHE A 5 2.10 10.11 57.61
N TYR A 6 2.29 8.90 57.10
CA TYR A 6 2.67 8.63 55.72
C TYR A 6 1.51 9.03 54.79
N VAL A 7 1.67 10.16 54.10
CA VAL A 7 0.87 10.48 52.92
C VAL A 7 1.38 9.61 51.79
N ILE A 8 0.87 8.38 51.69
CA ILE A 8 1.00 7.53 50.50
C ILE A 8 -0.05 8.03 49.51
N GLY A 9 0.26 9.15 48.84
CA GLY A 9 -0.45 9.60 47.66
C GLY A 9 0.08 8.82 46.46
N MET A 10 -0.52 7.67 46.17
CA MET A 10 -0.28 6.88 44.98
C MET A 10 -0.80 7.66 43.76
N VAL A 11 0.03 8.51 43.16
CA VAL A 11 -0.26 9.14 41.87
C VAL A 11 -0.02 8.08 40.78
N LEU A 12 -1.08 7.36 40.44
CA LEU A 12 -1.16 6.52 39.26
C LEU A 12 -0.96 7.42 38.03
N PHE A 13 0.21 7.37 37.41
CA PHE A 13 0.40 7.91 36.07
C PHE A 13 -0.45 7.08 35.11
N LEU A 14 -1.63 7.60 34.74
CA LEU A 14 -2.43 7.14 33.61
C LEU A 14 -1.60 7.27 32.33
N SER A 15 -0.85 6.21 32.00
CA SER A 15 -0.34 5.98 30.65
C SER A 15 -1.50 5.49 29.78
N LEU A 16 -2.49 6.35 29.53
CA LEU A 16 -3.42 6.14 28.43
C LEU A 16 -2.63 6.37 27.15
N GLY A 17 -2.09 5.29 26.60
CA GLY A 17 -1.54 5.29 25.25
C GLY A 17 -2.67 5.67 24.31
N VAL A 18 -2.65 6.90 23.81
CA VAL A 18 -3.56 7.33 22.75
C VAL A 18 -3.15 6.54 21.51
N PHE A 19 -3.90 5.49 21.18
CA PHE A 19 -3.80 4.83 19.88
C PHE A 19 -4.39 5.81 18.85
N ALA A 20 -3.56 6.72 18.34
CA ALA A 20 -3.94 7.54 17.21
C ALA A 20 -4.07 6.61 15.99
N GLU A 21 -5.26 6.51 15.43
CA GLU A 21 -5.46 5.85 14.15
C GLU A 21 -4.59 6.52 13.10
N THR A 22 -3.83 5.72 12.35
CA THR A 22 -3.01 6.25 11.25
C THR A 22 -3.95 6.75 10.15
N PRO A 23 -3.85 8.03 9.74
CA PRO A 23 -4.75 8.58 8.75
C PRO A 23 -4.64 7.82 7.43
N ILE A 24 -5.75 7.78 6.70
CA ILE A 24 -5.80 7.25 5.34
C ILE A 24 -5.60 8.40 4.38
N LEU A 25 -4.55 8.32 3.58
CA LEU A 25 -4.21 9.32 2.58
C LEU A 25 -4.59 8.80 1.20
N ASP A 26 -5.30 9.61 0.43
CA ASP A 26 -5.67 9.29 -0.96
C ASP A 26 -4.58 9.80 -1.92
N TYR A 27 -3.95 8.86 -2.61
CA TYR A 27 -2.86 9.04 -3.57
C TYR A 27 -3.35 8.84 -5.01
N LYS A 28 -4.66 8.69 -5.26
CA LYS A 28 -5.23 8.58 -6.60
C LYS A 28 -4.81 9.77 -7.45
N THR A 29 -5.08 10.97 -6.95
CA THR A 29 -4.70 12.23 -7.59
C THR A 29 -3.33 12.69 -7.08
N LYS A 30 -2.46 13.07 -8.01
CA LYS A 30 -1.14 13.61 -7.67
C LYS A 30 -1.29 15.04 -7.13
N THR A 31 -0.64 15.31 -6.02
CA THR A 31 -0.53 16.63 -5.39
C THR A 31 0.92 16.90 -5.01
N ASN A 32 1.28 18.15 -4.75
CA ASN A 32 2.64 18.49 -4.30
C ASN A 32 3.02 17.76 -3.00
N ALA A 33 2.05 17.48 -2.13
CA ALA A 33 2.28 16.79 -0.86
C ALA A 33 2.60 15.29 -1.04
N ASN A 34 2.00 14.64 -2.04
CA ASN A 34 2.16 13.19 -2.24
C ASN A 34 3.09 12.82 -3.41
N GLU A 35 3.46 13.78 -4.27
CA GLU A 35 4.14 13.52 -5.53
C GLU A 35 5.38 12.61 -5.40
N LYS A 36 6.24 12.88 -4.42
CA LYS A 36 7.49 12.12 -4.25
C LYS A 36 7.23 10.66 -3.88
N GLU A 37 6.43 10.42 -2.84
CA GLU A 37 6.13 9.06 -2.36
C GLU A 37 5.25 8.30 -3.35
N ARG A 38 4.22 8.96 -3.91
CA ARG A 38 3.36 8.40 -4.96
C ARG A 38 4.16 7.97 -6.18
N THR A 39 5.08 8.82 -6.66
CA THR A 39 5.91 8.50 -7.83
C THR A 39 6.81 7.32 -7.53
N TYR A 40 7.47 7.31 -6.37
CA TYR A 40 8.34 6.20 -5.96
C TYR A 40 7.61 4.84 -5.93
N LEU A 41 6.43 4.79 -5.31
CA LEU A 41 5.61 3.57 -5.25
C LEU A 41 5.19 3.08 -6.64
N LEU A 42 4.74 3.99 -7.51
CA LEU A 42 4.39 3.62 -8.88
C LEU A 42 5.62 3.23 -9.71
N ASP A 43 6.79 3.81 -9.47
CA ASP A 43 8.02 3.42 -10.15
C ASP A 43 8.49 2.02 -9.74
N LEU A 44 8.32 1.63 -8.46
CA LEU A 44 8.55 0.25 -8.03
C LEU A 44 7.68 -0.72 -8.85
N LEU A 45 6.39 -0.41 -9.02
CA LEU A 45 5.47 -1.24 -9.78
C LEU A 45 5.80 -1.24 -11.28
N ARG A 46 6.14 -0.09 -11.86
CA ARG A 46 6.61 -0.04 -13.26
C ARG A 46 7.84 -0.90 -13.49
N ALA A 47 8.82 -0.83 -12.60
CA ALA A 47 10.05 -1.61 -12.71
C ALA A 47 9.77 -3.12 -12.58
N ASN A 48 8.89 -3.52 -11.66
CA ASN A 48 8.45 -4.90 -11.50
C ASN A 48 7.79 -5.44 -12.80
N LEU A 49 6.79 -4.73 -13.32
CA LEU A 49 6.08 -5.14 -14.54
C LEU A 49 6.96 -5.06 -15.80
N ALA A 50 7.86 -4.08 -15.89
CA ALA A 50 8.79 -3.99 -17.01
C ALA A 50 9.76 -5.17 -17.02
N ASN A 51 10.18 -5.65 -15.86
CA ASN A 51 10.98 -6.86 -15.77
C ASN A 51 10.18 -8.11 -16.13
N GLU A 52 8.92 -8.20 -15.72
CA GLU A 52 8.06 -9.37 -15.97
C GLU A 52 7.64 -9.47 -17.45
N PHE A 53 7.07 -8.40 -18.00
CA PHE A 53 6.47 -8.38 -19.33
C PHE A 53 7.38 -7.82 -20.42
N LYS A 54 8.61 -7.42 -20.07
CA LYS A 54 9.62 -6.86 -21.00
C LYS A 54 9.12 -5.65 -21.81
N GLN A 55 8.26 -4.84 -21.21
CA GLN A 55 7.69 -3.63 -21.81
C GLN A 55 7.39 -2.56 -20.75
N GLU A 56 7.41 -1.29 -21.14
CA GLU A 56 7.19 -0.18 -20.20
C GLU A 56 5.70 0.21 -20.10
N PHE A 57 5.27 0.55 -18.89
CA PHE A 57 3.88 0.86 -18.59
C PHE A 57 3.67 2.25 -17.98
N ILE A 58 2.49 2.80 -18.24
CA ILE A 58 1.87 3.89 -17.50
C ILE A 58 0.57 3.38 -16.87
N PHE A 59 0.14 4.03 -15.79
CA PHE A 59 -1.01 3.57 -15.01
C PHE A 59 -2.12 4.61 -15.03
N VAL A 60 -3.34 4.14 -15.29
CA VAL A 60 -4.57 4.83 -14.94
C VAL A 60 -4.91 4.43 -13.51
N VAL A 61 -4.76 5.37 -12.58
CA VAL A 61 -4.93 5.10 -11.14
C VAL A 61 -6.41 5.19 -10.78
N GLU A 62 -7.01 4.07 -10.41
CA GLU A 62 -8.42 4.00 -10.02
C GLU A 62 -8.58 4.12 -8.52
N HIS A 63 -7.65 3.52 -7.78
CA HIS A 63 -7.60 3.49 -6.33
C HIS A 63 -6.15 3.47 -5.88
N PHE A 64 -5.80 4.38 -4.97
CA PHE A 64 -4.47 4.36 -4.37
C PHE A 64 -4.52 5.00 -2.99
N LYS A 65 -4.50 4.20 -1.94
CA LYS A 65 -4.58 4.68 -0.56
C LYS A 65 -3.38 4.24 0.26
N VAL A 66 -2.93 5.11 1.17
CA VAL A 66 -1.80 4.89 2.06
C VAL A 66 -2.25 5.05 3.50
N SER A 67 -1.87 4.14 4.39
CA SER A 67 -2.05 4.31 5.84
C SER A 67 -0.88 3.67 6.57
N GLY A 68 -0.20 4.47 7.39
CA GLY A 68 1.01 4.04 8.10
C GLY A 68 2.08 3.48 7.17
N ASP A 69 2.46 2.22 7.39
CA ASP A 69 3.47 1.51 6.61
C ASP A 69 2.91 0.71 5.43
N TYR A 70 1.64 0.90 5.05
CA TYR A 70 1.00 0.16 3.97
C TYR A 70 0.40 1.10 2.93
N ALA A 71 0.44 0.66 1.67
CA ALA A 71 -0.29 1.30 0.59
C ALA A 71 -0.92 0.24 -0.31
N TRP A 72 -2.16 0.46 -0.74
CA TRP A 72 -2.84 -0.40 -1.69
C TRP A 72 -3.16 0.38 -2.96
N PHE A 73 -2.70 -0.16 -4.07
CA PHE A 73 -2.93 0.36 -5.41
C PHE A 73 -3.81 -0.61 -6.19
N ARG A 74 -4.77 -0.05 -6.93
CA ARG A 74 -5.52 -0.74 -7.98
C ARG A 74 -5.71 0.21 -9.16
N GLY A 75 -5.53 -0.32 -10.36
CA GLY A 75 -5.75 0.46 -11.57
C GLY A 75 -5.59 -0.37 -12.83
N THR A 76 -5.40 0.35 -13.92
CA THR A 76 -5.26 -0.23 -15.26
C THR A 76 -3.91 0.17 -15.85
N ALA A 77 -3.18 -0.77 -16.45
CA ALA A 77 -1.95 -0.48 -17.18
C ALA A 77 -2.22 -0.17 -18.65
N LYS A 78 -1.40 0.72 -19.21
CA LYS A 78 -1.26 0.94 -20.64
C LYS A 78 0.21 0.92 -20.98
N ARG A 79 0.57 0.47 -22.19
CA ARG A 79 1.96 0.62 -22.62
C ARG A 79 2.30 2.10 -22.74
N LYS A 80 3.51 2.44 -22.33
CA LYS A 80 4.02 3.80 -22.40
C LYS A 80 4.16 4.29 -23.85
N ASP A 81 4.42 3.40 -24.79
CA ASP A 81 4.52 3.70 -26.23
C ASP A 81 3.15 3.82 -26.93
N GLY A 82 2.04 3.64 -26.20
CA GLY A 82 0.68 3.75 -26.74
C GLY A 82 0.21 2.56 -27.57
N LYS A 83 1.02 1.51 -27.72
CA LYS A 83 0.63 0.26 -28.41
C LYS A 83 -0.22 -0.63 -27.51
N GLU A 84 -0.77 -1.69 -28.09
CA GLU A 84 -1.45 -2.75 -27.34
C GLU A 84 -0.47 -3.55 -26.47
N ILE A 85 -0.92 -3.88 -25.24
CA ILE A 85 -0.14 -4.69 -24.30
C ILE A 85 0.14 -6.05 -24.94
N SER A 86 1.42 -6.41 -25.04
CA SER A 86 1.82 -7.74 -25.51
C SER A 86 1.87 -8.68 -24.31
N LEU A 87 1.05 -9.71 -24.29
CA LEU A 87 1.03 -10.74 -23.25
C LEU A 87 1.32 -12.11 -23.88
N SER A 88 1.82 -13.05 -23.09
CA SER A 88 2.02 -14.43 -23.57
C SER A 88 0.66 -15.09 -23.82
N GLU A 89 0.53 -15.80 -24.95
CA GLU A 89 -0.67 -16.59 -25.25
C GLU A 89 -0.77 -17.86 -24.40
N GLU A 90 0.32 -18.28 -23.76
CA GLU A 90 0.38 -19.49 -22.93
C GLU A 90 -0.28 -19.30 -21.56
N ILE A 91 -0.46 -18.05 -21.13
CA ILE A 91 -1.06 -17.71 -19.84
C ILE A 91 -2.38 -16.98 -20.12
N PRO A 92 -3.50 -17.39 -19.50
CA PRO A 92 -4.79 -16.77 -19.71
C PRO A 92 -4.85 -15.44 -18.94
N TYR A 93 -4.13 -14.43 -19.40
CA TYR A 93 -4.19 -13.10 -18.82
C TYR A 93 -5.51 -12.41 -19.19
N ASP A 94 -6.10 -11.72 -18.22
CA ASP A 94 -7.26 -10.85 -18.40
C ASP A 94 -6.84 -9.39 -18.24
N CYS A 95 -6.57 -8.75 -19.38
CA CYS A 95 -6.05 -7.41 -19.41
C CYS A 95 -7.12 -6.37 -19.01
N CYS A 96 -6.79 -5.22 -18.44
CA CYS A 96 -5.44 -4.71 -18.15
C CYS A 96 -5.30 -4.30 -16.68
N HIS A 97 -6.11 -4.94 -15.83
CA HIS A 97 -6.19 -4.66 -14.42
C HIS A 97 -4.92 -5.08 -13.70
N LEU A 98 -4.54 -4.32 -12.68
CA LEU A 98 -3.46 -4.70 -11.79
C LEU A 98 -3.62 -4.07 -10.42
N GLU A 99 -3.08 -4.75 -9.43
CA GLU A 99 -3.08 -4.33 -8.05
C GLU A 99 -1.73 -4.59 -7.39
N ALA A 100 -1.42 -3.80 -6.39
CA ALA A 100 -0.21 -3.96 -5.61
C ALA A 100 -0.41 -3.53 -4.16
N LEU A 101 0.03 -4.38 -3.23
CA LEU A 101 0.25 -4.01 -1.85
C LEU A 101 1.71 -3.63 -1.67
N PHE A 102 1.93 -2.41 -1.21
CA PHE A 102 3.24 -1.95 -0.77
C PHE A 102 3.33 -1.97 0.75
N LYS A 103 4.53 -2.26 1.23
CA LYS A 103 4.87 -2.19 2.65
C LYS A 103 6.16 -1.42 2.84
N LYS A 104 6.17 -0.52 3.82
CA LYS A 104 7.36 0.18 4.28
C LYS A 104 8.07 -0.70 5.31
N THR A 105 9.30 -1.09 5.02
CA THR A 105 10.16 -1.87 5.91
C THR A 105 11.44 -1.06 6.14
N ASN A 106 11.77 -0.77 7.40
CA ASN A 106 12.94 0.05 7.77
C ASN A 106 12.98 1.39 7.00
N GLY A 107 11.81 2.04 6.87
CA GLY A 107 11.68 3.34 6.18
C GLY A 107 11.70 3.29 4.65
N LYS A 108 11.83 2.10 4.04
CA LYS A 108 11.84 1.93 2.57
C LYS A 108 10.62 1.17 2.08
N TRP A 109 9.95 1.69 1.05
CA TRP A 109 8.84 0.98 0.42
C TRP A 109 9.32 -0.17 -0.44
N GLN A 110 8.56 -1.25 -0.42
CA GLN A 110 8.75 -2.43 -1.24
C GLN A 110 7.38 -2.96 -1.67
N ILE A 111 7.32 -3.62 -2.82
CA ILE A 111 6.14 -4.42 -3.20
C ILE A 111 6.15 -5.65 -2.31
N SER A 112 5.05 -5.87 -1.58
CA SER A 112 4.82 -7.07 -0.78
C SER A 112 4.01 -8.11 -1.53
N GLU A 113 3.02 -7.65 -2.29
CA GLU A 113 2.17 -8.47 -3.14
C GLU A 113 1.87 -7.66 -4.41
N SER A 114 1.84 -8.30 -5.57
CA SER A 114 1.39 -7.68 -6.82
C SER A 114 0.81 -8.73 -7.75
N GLY A 115 -0.23 -8.35 -8.47
CA GLY A 115 -0.84 -9.15 -9.53
C GLY A 115 -1.18 -8.24 -10.69
N ALA A 116 -0.89 -8.69 -11.90
CA ALA A 116 -1.23 -7.99 -13.11
C ALA A 116 -1.94 -8.94 -14.07
N PHE A 117 -3.00 -8.43 -14.68
CA PHE A 117 -3.76 -9.10 -15.73
C PHE A 117 -4.35 -10.44 -15.27
N SER A 118 -4.76 -10.53 -14.01
CA SER A 118 -5.33 -11.75 -13.43
C SER A 118 -6.78 -11.96 -13.87
N THR A 119 -7.15 -13.21 -14.14
CA THR A 119 -8.53 -13.64 -14.42
C THR A 119 -9.43 -13.75 -13.19
N ASP A 120 -8.85 -13.80 -11.99
CA ASP A 120 -9.57 -14.04 -10.75
C ASP A 120 -9.10 -13.09 -9.64
N VAL A 121 -9.82 -13.10 -8.52
CA VAL A 121 -9.65 -12.30 -7.30
C VAL A 121 -8.46 -12.79 -6.49
N TRP A 122 -7.25 -12.66 -7.04
CA TRP A 122 -6.01 -13.11 -6.39
C TRP A 122 -5.73 -12.39 -5.06
N TRP A 123 -6.27 -11.18 -4.91
CA TRP A 123 -6.08 -10.34 -3.73
C TRP A 123 -6.91 -10.78 -2.53
N ASP A 124 -7.78 -11.79 -2.69
CA ASP A 124 -8.51 -12.34 -1.56
C ASP A 124 -7.54 -12.87 -0.48
N GLY A 125 -7.91 -12.63 0.77
CA GLY A 125 -7.08 -12.98 1.93
C GLY A 125 -5.84 -12.10 2.15
N ILE A 126 -5.52 -11.10 1.32
CA ILE A 126 -4.40 -10.17 1.59
C ILE A 126 -4.54 -9.54 2.97
N GLN A 127 -5.74 -9.09 3.34
CA GLN A 127 -5.98 -8.50 4.67
C GLN A 127 -5.64 -9.47 5.82
N ALA A 128 -5.88 -10.77 5.65
CA ALA A 128 -5.54 -11.78 6.66
C ALA A 128 -4.02 -12.00 6.75
N ARG A 129 -3.31 -11.95 5.62
CA ARG A 129 -1.83 -12.05 5.55
C ARG A 129 -1.14 -10.79 6.08
N TYR A 130 -1.79 -9.63 5.96
CA TYR A 130 -1.26 -8.32 6.38
C TYR A 130 -2.19 -7.64 7.40
N PRO A 131 -2.33 -8.18 8.63
CA PRO A 131 -3.31 -7.69 9.61
C PRO A 131 -3.01 -6.28 10.16
N LYS A 132 -1.82 -5.74 9.88
CA LYS A 132 -1.43 -4.36 10.23
C LYS A 132 -1.80 -3.33 9.15
N ALA A 133 -2.19 -3.78 7.95
CA ALA A 133 -2.72 -2.88 6.94
C ALA A 133 -4.14 -2.46 7.35
N SER A 134 -4.42 -1.16 7.37
CA SER A 134 -5.78 -0.68 7.64
C SER A 134 -6.75 -1.26 6.60
N LYS A 135 -7.94 -1.68 7.03
CA LYS A 135 -8.96 -2.23 6.13
C LYS A 135 -9.42 -1.23 5.08
N ASP A 136 -9.33 0.05 5.40
CA ASP A 136 -9.88 1.13 4.60
C ASP A 136 -8.98 1.53 3.42
N ILE A 137 -7.72 1.04 3.39
CA ILE A 137 -6.89 1.18 2.20
C ILE A 137 -7.38 0.28 1.06
N PHE A 138 -8.22 -0.74 1.32
CA PHE A 138 -8.74 -1.65 0.30
C PHE A 138 -10.13 -1.26 -0.25
N GLN A 139 -10.85 -0.40 0.47
CA GLN A 139 -12.23 0.01 0.17
C GLN A 139 -12.30 1.20 -0.78
#